data_AF-A0A1C5BJS9-F1
#
_entry.id   AF-A0A1C5BJS9-F1
#
_cell.length_a   1.000
_cell.length_b   1.000
_cell.length_c   1.000
_cell.angle_alpha   90.00
_cell.angle_beta   90.00
_cell.angle_gamma   90.00
#
_symmetry.space_group_name_H-M   'P 1'
#
loop_
_entity.id
_entity.type
_entity.pdbx_description
1 polymer ?
#
loop_
_entity_poly.entity_id
_entity_poly.type
_entity_poly.pdbx_seq_one_letter_code
_entity_poly.pdbx_strand_id
1 'polypeptide(L)'
;SAPHPSTGRYLTVALAEEAAKLGALAFALRRQPAVHGMRAGLVLGAAVGAGFAALESTGHALDAALWAPDPWGQLETELVRGLLAPLGQGAWSAVAGGVLLALRRPDGRFRYAPPVVAAGLGVALLHALADTARGLSPWLVVRLTGRGVETGLFAPGYPPQPSAAQQHLLTLVSALGPALVALAGLFWALSLARRNPPYPPWKNTP
;
A
#
# COMPACT_ATOMS: atom_id res chain seq x y z
N SER A 1 -24.78 14.53 7.65
CA SER A 1 -23.94 13.47 8.24
C SER A 1 -22.61 13.48 7.53
N ALA A 2 -21.49 13.60 8.25
CA ALA A 2 -20.18 13.44 7.62
C ALA A 2 -20.06 12.03 7.03
N PRO A 3 -19.56 11.83 5.81
CA PRO A 3 -19.37 10.50 5.25
C PRO A 3 -18.43 9.72 6.17
N HIS A 4 -18.95 8.68 6.82
CA HIS A 4 -18.11 7.78 7.59
C HIS A 4 -17.20 7.03 6.62
N PRO A 5 -15.87 7.01 6.83
CA PRO A 5 -14.98 6.16 6.07
C PRO A 5 -15.43 4.70 6.24
N SER A 6 -15.94 4.08 5.18
CA SER A 6 -16.37 2.69 5.22
C SER A 6 -15.15 1.79 5.19
N THR A 7 -14.68 1.34 6.35
CA THR A 7 -13.54 0.41 6.49
C THR A 7 -13.66 -0.81 5.57
N GLY A 8 -14.90 -1.29 5.33
CA GLY A 8 -15.17 -2.37 4.39
C GLY A 8 -14.75 -2.05 2.94
N ARG A 9 -14.94 -0.81 2.46
CA ARG A 9 -14.50 -0.40 1.11
C ARG A 9 -12.99 -0.41 0.99
N TYR A 10 -12.28 0.17 1.97
CA TYR A 10 -10.81 0.15 1.98
C TYR A 10 -10.25 -1.26 1.96
N LEU A 11 -10.85 -2.17 2.75
CA LEU A 11 -10.44 -3.57 2.74
C LEU A 11 -10.68 -4.24 1.37
N THR A 12 -11.83 -4.02 0.74
CA THR A 12 -12.10 -4.61 -0.59
C THR A 12 -11.16 -4.10 -1.67
N VAL A 13 -10.84 -2.80 -1.67
CA VAL A 13 -9.89 -2.19 -2.61
C VAL A 13 -8.50 -2.75 -2.37
N ALA A 14 -8.04 -2.76 -1.11
CA ALA A 14 -6.75 -3.32 -0.74
C ALA A 14 -6.62 -4.79 -1.14
N LEU A 15 -7.64 -5.61 -0.91
CA LEU A 15 -7.64 -7.02 -1.33
C LEU A 15 -7.51 -7.16 -2.85
N ALA A 16 -8.28 -6.38 -3.62
CA ALA A 16 -8.24 -6.43 -5.07
C ALA A 16 -6.86 -5.98 -5.62
N GLU A 17 -6.30 -4.92 -5.04
CA GLU A 17 -5.02 -4.38 -5.48
C GLU A 17 -3.85 -5.30 -5.14
N GLU A 18 -3.81 -5.87 -3.93
CA GLU A 18 -2.77 -6.82 -3.54
C GLU A 18 -2.86 -8.13 -4.32
N ALA A 19 -4.08 -8.57 -4.65
CA ALA A 19 -4.28 -9.70 -5.57
C ALA A 19 -3.77 -9.37 -6.98
N ALA A 20 -4.03 -8.17 -7.49
CA ALA A 20 -3.52 -7.72 -8.80
C ALA A 20 -1.98 -7.65 -8.81
N LYS A 21 -1.34 -7.15 -7.75
CA LYS A 21 0.12 -7.12 -7.59
C LYS A 21 0.73 -8.53 -7.62
N LEU A 22 0.19 -9.45 -6.82
CA LEU A 22 0.64 -10.85 -6.82
C LEU A 22 0.41 -11.52 -8.17
N GLY A 23 -0.72 -11.26 -8.82
CA GLY A 23 -1.02 -11.72 -10.17
C GLY A 23 -0.02 -11.20 -11.20
N ALA A 24 0.31 -9.90 -11.15
CA ALA A 24 1.30 -9.26 -12.02
C ALA A 24 2.68 -9.88 -11.82
N LEU A 25 3.11 -10.10 -10.58
CA LEU A 25 4.37 -10.78 -10.26
C LEU A 25 4.41 -12.21 -10.81
N ALA A 26 3.35 -12.99 -10.55
CA ALA A 26 3.24 -14.37 -11.03
C ALA A 26 3.25 -14.43 -12.56
N PHE A 27 2.53 -13.51 -13.21
CA PHE A 27 2.50 -13.38 -14.66
C PHE A 27 3.88 -13.04 -15.22
N ALA A 28 4.57 -12.04 -14.67
CA ALA A 28 5.91 -11.63 -15.11
C ALA A 28 6.93 -12.78 -15.02
N LEU A 29 6.83 -13.61 -13.97
CA LEU A 29 7.75 -14.71 -13.72
C LEU A 29 7.35 -16.05 -14.36
N ARG A 30 6.20 -16.13 -15.04
CA ARG A 30 5.62 -17.40 -15.55
C ARG A 30 6.55 -18.21 -16.47
N ARG A 31 7.50 -17.55 -17.14
CA ARG A 31 8.51 -18.19 -18.03
C ARG A 31 9.94 -18.10 -17.49
N GLN A 32 10.11 -17.74 -16.22
CA GLN A 32 11.41 -17.50 -15.59
C GLN A 32 11.63 -18.46 -14.42
N PRO A 33 11.76 -19.79 -14.64
CA PRO A 33 11.88 -20.78 -13.57
C PRO A 33 13.17 -20.62 -12.75
N ALA A 34 14.22 -20.05 -13.36
CA ALA A 34 15.49 -19.76 -12.69
C ALA A 34 15.37 -18.71 -11.58
N VAL A 35 14.32 -17.87 -11.60
CA VAL A 35 14.09 -16.84 -10.58
C VAL A 35 13.26 -17.44 -9.46
N HIS A 36 13.92 -17.75 -8.34
CA HIS A 36 13.31 -18.45 -7.21
C HIS A 36 13.83 -17.99 -5.85
N GLY A 37 13.08 -18.31 -4.80
CA GLY A 37 13.49 -18.14 -3.41
C GLY A 37 13.04 -16.82 -2.78
N MET A 38 13.09 -16.81 -1.43
CA MET A 38 12.56 -15.73 -0.60
C MET A 38 13.12 -14.35 -0.97
N ARG A 39 14.44 -14.20 -1.06
CA ARG A 39 15.07 -12.89 -1.30
C ARG A 39 14.71 -12.29 -2.66
N ALA A 40 14.72 -13.11 -3.71
CA ALA A 40 14.28 -12.67 -5.03
C ALA A 40 12.81 -12.26 -5.01
N GLY A 41 11.96 -13.02 -4.32
CA GLY A 41 10.55 -12.69 -4.14
C GLY A 41 10.32 -11.38 -3.37
N LEU A 42 11.11 -11.12 -2.32
CA LEU A 42 11.04 -9.86 -1.55
C LEU A 42 11.36 -8.66 -2.44
N VAL A 43 12.45 -8.72 -3.21
CA VAL A 43 12.87 -7.63 -4.11
C VAL A 43 11.85 -7.40 -5.21
N LEU A 44 11.38 -8.47 -5.86
CA LEU A 44 10.42 -8.36 -6.96
C LEU A 44 9.03 -7.94 -6.47
N GLY A 45 8.60 -8.41 -5.30
CA GLY A 45 7.38 -7.96 -4.64
C GLY A 45 7.44 -6.46 -4.30
N ALA A 46 8.59 -5.99 -3.79
CA ALA A 46 8.80 -4.57 -3.53
C ALA A 46 8.72 -3.73 -4.81
N ALA A 47 9.36 -4.21 -5.90
CA ALA A 47 9.33 -3.53 -7.19
C ALA A 47 7.91 -3.43 -7.77
N VAL A 48 7.11 -4.51 -7.67
CA VAL A 48 5.71 -4.50 -8.11
C VAL A 48 4.88 -3.54 -7.26
N GLY A 49 5.02 -3.56 -5.93
CA GLY A 49 4.34 -2.62 -5.04
C GLY A 49 4.67 -1.16 -5.34
N ALA A 50 5.95 -0.86 -5.56
CA ALA A 50 6.39 0.49 -5.93
C ALA A 50 5.83 0.94 -7.30
N GLY A 51 5.78 0.04 -8.29
CA GLY A 51 5.19 0.33 -9.60
C GLY A 51 3.68 0.62 -9.53
N PHE A 52 2.93 -0.14 -8.73
CA PHE A 52 1.52 0.13 -8.50
C PHE A 52 1.29 1.47 -7.79
N ALA A 53 2.09 1.79 -6.78
CA ALA A 53 2.03 3.09 -6.11
C ALA A 53 2.33 4.27 -7.06
N ALA A 54 3.25 4.09 -8.01
CA ALA A 54 3.54 5.10 -9.03
C ALA A 54 2.34 5.32 -9.98
N LEU A 55 1.67 4.23 -10.39
CA LEU A 55 0.44 4.29 -11.20
C LEU A 55 -0.71 4.96 -10.44
N GLU A 56 -0.91 4.58 -9.17
CA GLU A 56 -1.90 5.19 -8.27
C GLU A 56 -1.65 6.71 -8.13
N SER A 57 -0.40 7.10 -7.87
CA SER A 57 -0.01 8.51 -7.73
C SER A 57 -0.23 9.30 -9.02
N THR A 58 0.07 8.71 -10.17
CA THR A 58 -0.18 9.34 -11.47
C THR A 58 -1.68 9.48 -11.75
N GLY A 59 -2.48 8.48 -11.38
CA GLY A 59 -3.95 8.54 -11.46
C GLY A 59 -4.53 9.68 -10.63
N HIS A 60 -4.03 9.86 -9.40
CA HIS A 60 -4.42 10.98 -8.55
C HIS A 60 -3.98 12.34 -9.07
N ALA A 61 -2.75 12.46 -9.58
CA ALA A 61 -2.27 13.70 -10.19
C ALA A 61 -3.10 14.07 -11.43
N LEU A 62 -3.48 13.07 -12.24
CA LEU A 62 -4.35 13.27 -13.40
C LEU A 62 -5.76 13.70 -12.99
N ASP A 63 -6.36 13.04 -11.98
CA ASP A 63 -7.67 13.40 -11.44
C ASP A 63 -7.69 14.85 -10.91
N ALA A 64 -6.65 15.23 -10.16
CA ALA A 64 -6.48 16.59 -9.67
C ALA A 64 -6.32 17.59 -10.83
N ALA A 65 -5.52 17.27 -11.84
CA ALA A 65 -5.32 18.15 -12.99
C ALA A 65 -6.60 18.38 -13.81
N LEU A 66 -7.49 17.38 -13.88
CA LEU A 66 -8.71 17.45 -14.67
C LEU A 66 -9.90 18.04 -13.91
N TRP A 67 -10.00 17.79 -12.60
CA TRP A 67 -11.24 18.00 -11.85
C TRP A 67 -11.08 18.81 -10.56
N ALA A 68 -9.85 19.14 -10.12
CA ALA A 68 -9.66 19.89 -8.88
C ALA A 68 -10.08 21.37 -9.06
N PRO A 69 -10.80 21.95 -8.07
CA PRO A 69 -11.05 23.38 -8.02
C PRO A 69 -9.77 24.23 -7.89
N ASP A 70 -8.73 23.66 -7.28
CA ASP A 70 -7.37 24.22 -7.19
C ASP A 70 -6.34 23.12 -7.52
N PRO A 71 -5.97 22.98 -8.81
CA PRO A 71 -5.05 21.93 -9.26
C PRO A 71 -3.65 22.06 -8.66
N TRP A 72 -3.16 23.28 -8.40
CA TRP A 72 -1.78 23.51 -7.98
C TRP A 72 -1.55 23.20 -6.50
N GLY A 73 -2.47 23.60 -5.61
CA GLY A 73 -2.39 23.27 -4.18
C GLY A 73 -2.58 21.78 -3.89
N GLN A 74 -3.41 21.08 -4.68
CA GLN A 74 -3.55 19.63 -4.58
C GLN A 74 -2.31 18.91 -5.11
N LEU A 75 -1.74 19.36 -6.23
CA LEU A 75 -0.55 18.75 -6.84
C LEU A 75 0.66 18.74 -5.90
N GLU A 76 0.91 19.81 -5.13
CA GLU A 76 2.03 19.87 -4.18
C GLU A 76 1.91 18.79 -3.08
N THR A 77 0.69 18.59 -2.57
CA THR A 77 0.40 17.56 -1.55
C THR A 77 0.55 16.15 -2.14
N GLU A 78 0.11 15.98 -3.40
CA GLU A 78 0.21 14.73 -4.15
C GLU A 78 1.66 14.36 -4.53
N LEU A 79 2.54 15.33 -4.77
CA LEU A 79 3.95 15.09 -5.07
C LEU A 79 4.72 14.51 -3.88
N VAL A 80 4.52 15.03 -2.67
CA VAL A 80 5.11 14.47 -1.44
C VAL A 80 4.59 13.05 -1.21
N ARG A 81 3.31 12.83 -1.49
CA ARG A 81 2.66 11.52 -1.38
C ARG A 81 3.20 10.51 -2.40
N GLY A 82 3.50 10.97 -3.61
CA GLY A 82 4.07 10.17 -4.69
C GLY A 82 5.46 9.60 -4.40
N LEU A 83 6.19 10.17 -3.43
CA LEU A 83 7.49 9.63 -2.98
C LEU A 83 7.36 8.62 -1.83
N LEU A 84 6.42 8.85 -0.90
CA LEU A 84 6.24 8.00 0.28
C LEU A 84 5.39 6.75 -0.01
N ALA A 85 4.42 6.85 -0.93
CA ALA A 85 3.56 5.73 -1.29
C ALA A 85 4.34 4.53 -1.87
N PRO A 86 5.31 4.70 -2.79
CA PRO A 86 6.12 3.59 -3.30
C PRO A 86 6.91 2.84 -2.23
N LEU A 87 7.38 3.54 -1.19
CA LEU A 87 8.13 2.91 -0.10
C LEU A 87 7.21 2.05 0.78
N GLY A 88 6.04 2.57 1.14
CA GLY A 88 5.05 1.82 1.92
C GLY A 88 4.51 0.62 1.15
N GLN A 89 3.99 0.87 -0.05
CA GLN A 89 3.46 -0.19 -0.92
C GLN A 89 4.51 -1.24 -1.25
N GLY A 90 5.74 -0.83 -1.55
CA GLY A 90 6.85 -1.75 -1.77
C GLY A 90 7.17 -2.59 -0.53
N ALA A 91 7.22 -1.99 0.66
CA ALA A 91 7.59 -2.68 1.90
C ALA A 91 6.66 -3.85 2.25
N TRP A 92 5.33 -3.66 2.18
CA TRP A 92 4.41 -4.77 2.46
C TRP A 92 4.22 -5.70 1.26
N SER A 93 4.26 -5.21 0.01
CA SER A 93 4.18 -6.08 -1.18
C SER A 93 5.38 -7.04 -1.28
N ALA A 94 6.53 -6.64 -0.75
CA ALA A 94 7.71 -7.50 -0.62
C ALA A 94 7.36 -8.81 0.11
N VAL A 95 6.60 -8.75 1.20
CA VAL A 95 6.22 -9.90 2.02
C VAL A 95 5.51 -10.96 1.17
N ALA A 96 4.45 -10.54 0.47
CA ALA A 96 3.64 -11.46 -0.32
C ALA A 96 4.44 -12.02 -1.51
N GLY A 97 5.26 -11.20 -2.18
CA GLY A 97 6.17 -11.66 -3.23
C GLY A 97 7.23 -12.65 -2.74
N GLY A 98 7.81 -12.39 -1.56
CA GLY A 98 8.78 -13.26 -0.90
C GLY A 98 8.20 -14.64 -0.59
N VAL A 99 7.02 -14.69 0.03
CA VAL A 99 6.34 -15.94 0.36
C VAL A 99 5.89 -16.69 -0.90
N LEU A 100 5.36 -15.97 -1.90
CA LEU A 100 4.98 -16.56 -3.19
C LEU A 100 6.16 -17.27 -3.85
N LEU A 101 7.32 -16.61 -3.92
CA LEU A 101 8.48 -17.13 -4.63
C LEU A 101 9.29 -18.16 -3.83
N ALA A 102 9.22 -18.11 -2.51
CA ALA A 102 9.80 -19.14 -1.63
C ALA A 102 9.06 -20.49 -1.76
N LEU A 103 7.77 -20.46 -2.06
CA LEU A 103 6.92 -21.65 -2.19
C LEU A 103 6.64 -22.05 -3.66
N ARG A 104 7.28 -21.36 -4.62
CA ARG A 104 7.23 -21.69 -6.04
C ARG A 104 7.96 -23.01 -6.30
N ARG A 105 7.40 -23.86 -7.18
CA ARG A 105 8.04 -25.13 -7.55
C ARG A 105 9.30 -24.91 -8.41
N PRO A 106 10.25 -25.87 -8.40
CA PRO A 106 11.44 -25.82 -9.27
C PRO A 106 11.13 -25.75 -10.77
N ASP A 107 10.01 -26.35 -11.19
CA ASP A 107 9.50 -26.30 -12.57
C ASP A 107 8.89 -24.93 -12.94
N GLY A 108 8.90 -23.97 -12.01
CA GLY A 108 8.39 -22.62 -12.20
C GLY A 108 6.89 -22.46 -11.96
N ARG A 109 6.15 -23.51 -11.58
CA ARG A 109 4.71 -23.44 -11.34
C ARG A 109 4.39 -22.83 -9.97
N PHE A 110 3.42 -21.92 -9.95
CA PHE A 110 2.85 -21.36 -8.71
C PHE A 110 1.80 -22.30 -8.13
N ARG A 111 1.77 -22.45 -6.81
CA ARG A 111 0.82 -23.30 -6.08
C ARG A 111 -0.03 -22.44 -5.17
N TYR A 112 -1.32 -22.77 -5.07
CA TYR A 112 -2.15 -22.34 -3.95
C TYR A 112 -1.64 -23.00 -2.67
N ALA A 113 -0.95 -22.21 -1.85
CA ALA A 113 -0.43 -22.63 -0.56
C ALA A 113 -1.02 -21.72 0.53
N PRO A 114 -1.53 -22.27 1.65
CA PRO A 114 -2.09 -21.46 2.74
C PRO A 114 -1.17 -20.31 3.22
N PRO A 115 0.17 -20.47 3.29
CA PRO A 115 1.04 -19.36 3.66
C PRO A 115 1.03 -18.19 2.66
N VAL A 116 0.87 -18.46 1.35
CA VAL A 116 0.77 -17.42 0.32
C VAL A 116 -0.52 -16.63 0.49
N VAL A 117 -1.64 -17.34 0.74
CA VAL A 117 -2.94 -16.72 1.00
C VAL A 117 -2.88 -15.88 2.27
N ALA A 118 -2.34 -16.43 3.37
CA ALA A 118 -2.19 -15.72 4.63
C ALA A 118 -1.30 -14.47 4.50
N ALA A 119 -0.19 -14.57 3.77
CA ALA A 119 0.66 -13.42 3.48
C ALA A 119 -0.09 -12.35 2.67
N GLY A 120 -0.80 -12.75 1.61
CA GLY A 120 -1.63 -11.83 0.82
C GLY A 120 -2.71 -11.13 1.65
N LEU A 121 -3.43 -11.86 2.50
CA LEU A 121 -4.43 -11.28 3.41
C LEU A 121 -3.82 -10.34 4.45
N GLY A 122 -2.68 -10.71 5.04
CA GLY A 122 -1.99 -9.85 6.00
C GLY A 122 -1.48 -8.55 5.36
N VAL A 123 -0.97 -8.62 4.13
CA VAL A 123 -0.56 -7.45 3.36
C VAL A 123 -1.76 -6.58 2.98
N ALA A 124 -2.87 -7.18 2.54
CA ALA A 124 -4.10 -6.44 2.26
C ALA A 124 -4.67 -5.75 3.52
N LEU A 125 -4.52 -6.36 4.70
CA LEU A 125 -4.88 -5.73 5.96
C LEU A 125 -3.99 -4.52 6.27
N LEU A 126 -2.65 -4.65 6.12
CA LEU A 126 -1.75 -3.51 6.28
C LEU A 126 -2.12 -2.37 5.32
N HIS A 127 -2.36 -2.69 4.05
CA HIS A 127 -2.78 -1.71 3.06
C HIS A 127 -4.10 -1.03 3.48
N ALA A 128 -5.14 -1.79 3.83
CA ALA A 128 -6.41 -1.24 4.29
C ALA A 128 -6.27 -0.35 5.53
N LEU A 129 -5.36 -0.68 6.45
CA LEU A 129 -5.04 0.14 7.62
C LEU A 129 -4.36 1.46 7.23
N ALA A 130 -3.44 1.44 6.27
CA ALA A 130 -2.81 2.65 5.74
C ALA A 130 -3.84 3.58 5.09
N ASP A 131 -4.75 3.03 4.28
CA ASP A 131 -5.83 3.79 3.64
C ASP A 131 -6.81 4.35 4.64
N THR A 132 -7.17 3.56 5.65
CA THR A 132 -8.05 3.98 6.73
C THR A 132 -7.41 5.12 7.53
N ALA A 133 -6.13 5.01 7.89
CA ALA A 133 -5.41 6.07 8.59
C ALA A 133 -5.37 7.36 7.77
N ARG A 134 -5.13 7.27 6.46
CA ARG A 134 -5.17 8.41 5.54
C ARG A 134 -6.57 9.02 5.48
N GLY A 135 -7.62 8.21 5.32
CA GLY A 135 -9.01 8.66 5.27
C GLY A 135 -9.52 9.31 6.56
N LEU A 136 -8.99 8.94 7.73
CA LEU A 136 -9.32 9.55 9.02
C LEU A 136 -8.57 10.86 9.30
N SER A 137 -7.53 11.16 8.53
CA SER A 137 -6.63 12.29 8.80
C SER A 137 -7.32 13.66 8.76
N PRO A 138 -8.20 13.99 7.78
CA PRO A 138 -8.95 15.25 7.79
C PRO A 138 -9.84 15.41 9.03
N TRP A 139 -10.47 14.32 9.47
CA TRP A 139 -11.33 14.33 10.66
C TRP A 139 -10.52 14.59 11.94
N LEU A 140 -9.36 13.94 12.08
CA LEU A 140 -8.44 14.17 13.21
C LEU A 140 -7.96 15.63 13.28
N VAL A 141 -7.57 16.21 12.14
CA VAL A 141 -7.10 17.60 12.07
C VAL A 141 -8.18 18.59 12.50
N VAL A 142 -9.43 18.37 12.07
CA VAL A 142 -10.57 19.21 12.50
C VAL A 142 -10.76 19.12 14.02
N ARG A 143 -10.71 17.91 14.58
CA ARG A 143 -10.83 17.71 16.04
C ARG A 143 -9.71 18.37 16.83
N LEU A 144 -8.47 18.34 16.32
CA LEU A 144 -7.30 18.91 17.00
C LEU A 144 -7.23 20.45 16.91
N THR A 145 -7.77 21.05 15.86
CA THR A 145 -7.70 22.51 15.65
C THR A 145 -8.86 23.28 16.29
N GLY A 146 -9.81 22.59 16.93
CA GLY A 146 -10.87 23.21 17.74
C GLY A 146 -11.90 24.02 16.95
N ARG A 147 -11.78 24.12 15.62
CA ARG A 147 -12.90 24.56 14.79
C ARG A 147 -13.99 23.49 14.85
N GLY A 148 -15.24 23.90 15.03
CA GLY A 148 -16.37 22.99 15.04
C GLY A 148 -16.37 22.11 13.78
N VAL A 149 -17.24 21.12 13.73
CA VAL A 149 -17.60 20.43 12.48
C VAL A 149 -18.33 21.44 11.58
N GLU A 150 -17.68 22.56 11.26
CA GLU A 150 -18.13 23.52 10.29
C GLU A 150 -18.02 22.77 8.98
N THR A 151 -19.20 22.40 8.54
CA THR A 151 -19.56 21.63 7.35
C THR A 151 -18.81 22.02 6.08
N GLY A 152 -18.07 23.12 6.05
CA GLY A 152 -17.28 23.58 4.91
C GLY A 152 -16.27 22.55 4.39
N LEU A 153 -15.46 21.90 5.23
CA LEU A 153 -14.45 20.91 4.76
C LEU A 153 -15.09 19.68 4.09
N PHE A 154 -16.39 19.48 4.29
CA PHE A 154 -17.18 18.37 3.74
C PHE A 154 -18.36 18.86 2.89
N ALA A 155 -18.46 20.17 2.58
CA ALA A 155 -19.58 20.76 1.85
C ALA A 155 -19.31 20.74 0.35
N PRO A 156 -20.20 20.13 -0.45
CA PRO A 156 -20.12 20.24 -1.91
C PRO A 156 -20.29 21.72 -2.32
N GLY A 157 -19.31 22.27 -3.04
CA GLY A 157 -19.44 23.57 -3.73
C GLY A 157 -18.70 24.77 -3.11
N TYR A 158 -18.16 24.68 -1.89
CA TYR A 158 -17.23 25.69 -1.36
C TYR A 158 -16.36 25.11 -0.23
N PRO A 159 -15.27 24.39 -0.54
CA PRO A 159 -14.34 23.95 0.49
C PRO A 159 -13.66 25.19 1.10
N PRO A 160 -13.72 25.41 2.42
CA PRO A 160 -12.90 26.42 3.06
C PRO A 160 -11.46 26.05 2.77
N GLN A 161 -10.69 26.95 2.16
CA GLN A 161 -9.28 26.72 1.97
C GLN A 161 -8.63 26.58 3.36
N PRO A 162 -8.02 25.43 3.70
CA PRO A 162 -7.34 25.28 4.97
C PRO A 162 -6.23 26.33 5.07
N SER A 163 -6.03 26.90 6.26
CA SER A 163 -4.87 27.78 6.46
C SER A 163 -3.57 27.01 6.23
N ALA A 164 -2.47 27.70 5.90
CA ALA A 164 -1.17 27.05 5.70
C ALA A 164 -0.76 26.14 6.88
N ALA A 165 -1.09 26.53 8.11
CA ALA A 165 -0.87 25.71 9.31
C ALA A 165 -1.75 24.44 9.34
N GLN A 166 -3.01 24.53 8.89
CA GLN A 166 -3.91 23.37 8.77
C GLN A 166 -3.45 22.43 7.66
N GLN A 167 -2.97 22.95 6.53
CA GLN A 167 -2.43 22.15 5.44
C GLN A 167 -1.16 21.41 5.88
N HIS A 168 -0.26 22.07 6.61
CA HIS A 168 0.93 21.41 7.16
C HIS A 168 0.58 20.31 8.18
N LEU A 169 -0.35 20.58 9.10
CA LEU A 169 -0.83 19.59 10.06
C LEU A 169 -1.52 18.41 9.38
N LEU A 170 -2.32 18.67 8.33
CA LEU A 170 -2.96 17.63 7.53
C LEU A 170 -1.93 16.76 6.82
N THR A 171 -0.90 17.33 6.21
CA THR A 171 0.19 16.58 5.57
C THR A 171 0.89 15.69 6.60
N LEU A 172 1.24 16.23 7.77
CA LEU A 172 1.91 15.46 8.83
C LEU A 172 1.04 14.30 9.35
N VAL A 173 -0.22 14.56 9.70
CA VAL A 173 -1.14 13.53 10.23
C VAL A 173 -1.43 12.47 9.17
N SER A 174 -1.62 12.89 7.90
CA SER A 174 -1.87 11.98 6.77
C SER A 174 -0.66 11.12 6.40
N ALA A 175 0.56 11.54 6.73
CA ALA A 175 1.77 10.77 6.50
C ALA A 175 2.09 9.81 7.67
N LEU A 176 1.85 10.22 8.92
CA LEU A 176 2.30 9.49 10.10
C LEU A 176 1.68 8.09 10.22
N GLY A 177 0.36 7.98 10.08
CA GLY A 177 -0.34 6.68 10.17
C GLY A 177 0.16 5.67 9.13
N PRO A 178 0.13 6.01 7.84
CA PRO A 178 0.69 5.17 6.78
C PRO A 178 2.17 4.84 6.96
N ALA A 179 2.98 5.78 7.48
CA ALA A 179 4.40 5.52 7.75
C ALA A 179 4.60 4.44 8.82
N LEU A 180 3.82 4.44 9.90
CA LEU A 180 3.88 3.39 10.93
C LEU A 180 3.49 2.02 10.38
N VAL A 181 2.47 1.98 9.52
CA VAL A 181 2.05 0.76 8.83
C VAL A 181 3.12 0.26 7.86
N ALA A 182 3.76 1.17 7.11
CA ALA A 182 4.88 0.85 6.24
C ALA A 182 6.06 0.24 7.01
N LEU A 183 6.38 0.77 8.20
CA LEU A 183 7.40 0.21 9.08
C LEU A 183 7.04 -1.20 9.57
N ALA A 184 5.77 -1.46 9.87
CA ALA A 184 5.32 -2.81 10.22
C ALA A 184 5.50 -3.79 9.04
N GLY A 185 5.14 -3.37 7.83
CA GLY A 185 5.39 -4.13 6.60
C GLY A 185 6.89 -4.39 6.36
N LEU A 186 7.72 -3.36 6.53
CA LEU A 186 9.17 -3.46 6.40
C LEU A 186 9.77 -4.42 7.44
N PHE A 187 9.37 -4.31 8.70
CA PHE A 187 9.81 -5.22 9.75
C PHE A 187 9.45 -6.68 9.42
N TRP A 188 8.24 -6.91 8.91
CA TRP A 188 7.83 -8.25 8.47
C TRP A 188 8.69 -8.76 7.31
N ALA A 189 8.90 -7.95 6.28
CA ALA A 189 9.77 -8.29 5.14
C ALA A 189 11.20 -8.60 5.59
N LEU A 190 11.76 -7.79 6.48
CA LEU A 190 13.09 -8.00 7.06
C LEU A 190 13.15 -9.27 7.93
N SER A 191 12.09 -9.59 8.68
CA SER A 191 11.99 -10.84 9.44
C SER A 191 12.07 -12.04 8.50
N LEU A 192 11.36 -11.99 7.36
CA LEU A 192 11.41 -13.03 6.34
C LEU A 192 12.78 -13.11 5.66
N ALA A 193 13.44 -11.98 5.41
CA ALA A 193 14.79 -11.96 4.82
C ALA A 193 15.85 -12.59 5.73
N ARG A 194 15.69 -12.44 7.06
CA ARG A 194 16.59 -12.98 8.08
C ARG A 194 16.34 -14.45 8.38
N ARG A 195 15.10 -14.91 8.22
CA ARG A 195 14.77 -16.35 8.26
C ARG A 195 15.41 -16.99 7.04
N ASN A 196 16.55 -17.66 7.20
CA ASN A 196 17.02 -18.63 6.21
C ASN A 196 15.95 -19.73 6.14
N PRO A 197 15.18 -19.87 5.05
CA PRO A 197 14.51 -21.14 4.87
C PRO A 197 15.64 -22.16 4.73
N PRO A 198 15.68 -23.25 5.50
CA PRO A 198 16.44 -24.40 5.04
C PRO A 198 15.91 -24.68 3.63
N TYR A 199 16.85 -24.89 2.71
CA TYR A 199 16.61 -25.45 1.38
C TYR A 199 15.36 -26.35 1.39
N PRO A 200 14.40 -26.22 0.46
CA PRO A 200 13.14 -26.93 0.63
C PRO A 200 13.36 -28.46 0.70
N PRO A 201 12.53 -29.20 1.46
CA PRO A 201 12.75 -30.59 1.89
C PRO A 201 12.77 -31.65 0.77
N TRP A 202 12.71 -31.25 -0.50
CA TRP A 202 12.73 -32.18 -1.64
C TRP A 202 14.11 -32.80 -1.91
N LYS A 203 15.15 -32.43 -1.15
CA LYS A 203 16.40 -33.21 -1.08
C LYS A 203 16.24 -34.56 -0.35
N ASN A 204 15.06 -34.87 0.19
CA ASN A 204 14.75 -36.14 0.83
C ASN A 204 13.59 -36.90 0.15
N THR A 205 13.49 -36.85 -1.17
CA THR A 205 12.83 -37.95 -1.90
C THR A 205 13.91 -38.94 -2.31
N PRO A 206 13.83 -40.22 -1.86
CA PRO A 206 14.75 -41.26 -2.30
C PRO A 206 14.67 -41.48 -3.81
#